data_AF-A0A7V9I0N1-F1
#
_entry.id   AF-A0A7V9I0N1-F1
#
_cell.length_a   1.000
_cell.length_b   1.000
_cell.length_c   1.000
_cell.angle_alpha   90.00
_cell.angle_beta   90.00
_cell.angle_gamma   90.00
#
_symmetry.space_group_name_H-M   'P 1'
#
loop_
_entity.id
_entity.type
_entity.pdbx_description
1 polymer ?
#
loop_
_entity_poly.entity_id
_entity_poly.type
_entity_poly.pdbx_seq_one_letter_code
_entity_poly.pdbx_strand_id
1 'polypeptide(L)'
;MTLDVRLPSGRTALLSGRVVADDASPLADVNVSLRSAEPRLHLLHGGARADREGRFLLQDVAPGRYQLVAEEVVPVAGPRGRRQPGRTGWSEV
;
A
#
# COMPACT_ATOMS: atom_id res chain seq x y z
N MET A 1 -6.09 -2.68 -9.38
CA MET A 1 -5.67 -3.94 -10.04
C MET A 1 -4.98 -4.87 -9.05
N THR A 2 -4.97 -6.18 -9.31
CA THR A 2 -4.29 -7.17 -8.44
C THR A 2 -3.44 -8.12 -9.28
N LEU A 3 -2.26 -8.50 -8.78
CA LEU A 3 -1.34 -9.46 -9.41
C LEU A 3 -0.82 -10.45 -8.37
N ASP A 4 -0.77 -11.74 -8.70
CA ASP A 4 -0.17 -12.76 -7.85
C ASP A 4 1.35 -12.81 -8.01
N VAL A 5 2.08 -12.69 -6.91
CA VAL A 5 3.54 -12.70 -6.85
C VAL A 5 3.99 -13.81 -5.91
N ARG A 6 4.96 -14.61 -6.36
CA ARG A 6 5.59 -15.65 -5.53
C ARG A 6 7.06 -15.31 -5.34
N LEU A 7 7.47 -15.17 -4.10
CA LEU A 7 8.85 -14.89 -3.75
C LEU A 7 9.55 -16.18 -3.32
N PRO A 8 10.77 -16.44 -3.83
CA PRO A 8 11.51 -17.65 -3.52
C PRO A 8 11.90 -17.71 -2.03
N SER A 9 11.93 -18.92 -1.49
CA SER A 9 12.34 -19.20 -0.11
C SER A 9 13.78 -18.75 0.14
N GLY A 10 14.04 -18.10 1.29
CA GLY A 10 15.39 -17.66 1.68
C GLY A 10 15.38 -16.29 2.37
N ARG A 11 15.97 -15.30 1.70
CA ARG A 11 16.11 -13.92 2.21
C ARG A 11 14.92 -13.06 1.82
N THR A 12 14.79 -11.91 2.47
CA THR A 12 13.89 -10.87 2.00
C THR A 12 14.26 -10.42 0.59
N ALA A 13 13.24 -10.13 -0.20
CA ALA A 13 13.37 -9.69 -1.58
C ALA A 13 13.07 -8.19 -1.70
N LEU A 14 13.61 -7.60 -2.76
CA LEU A 14 13.33 -6.24 -3.18
C LEU A 14 12.42 -6.31 -4.41
N LEU A 15 11.20 -5.79 -4.29
CA LEU A 15 10.22 -5.76 -5.37
C LEU A 15 10.12 -4.34 -5.91
N SER A 16 10.49 -4.17 -7.17
CA SER A 16 10.35 -2.90 -7.88
C SER A 16 9.52 -3.09 -9.12
N GLY A 17 8.86 -2.03 -9.55
CA GLY A 17 8.04 -2.05 -10.75
C GLY A 17 7.57 -0.66 -11.14
N ARG A 18 6.76 -0.63 -12.20
CA ARG A 18 6.11 0.58 -12.69
C ARG A 18 4.63 0.32 -12.88
N VAL A 19 3.80 1.23 -12.40
CA VAL A 19 2.37 1.28 -12.65
C VAL A 19 2.14 2.14 -13.88
N VAL A 20 1.41 1.58 -14.84
CA VAL A 20 0.99 2.26 -16.08
C VAL A 20 -0.51 2.07 -16.28
N ALA A 21 -1.15 3.03 -16.95
CA ALA A 21 -2.50 2.88 -17.45
C ALA A 21 -2.54 2.06 -18.74
N ASP A 22 -3.74 1.78 -19.26
CA ASP A 22 -3.95 0.99 -20.49
C ASP A 22 -3.31 1.64 -21.73
N ASP A 23 -3.17 2.96 -21.74
CA ASP A 23 -2.48 3.74 -22.78
C ASP A 23 -0.95 3.82 -22.58
N ALA A 24 -0.41 3.03 -21.65
CA ALA A 24 0.98 3.02 -21.22
C ALA A 24 1.48 4.32 -20.56
N SER A 25 0.61 5.26 -20.22
CA SER A 25 0.99 6.45 -19.45
C SER A 25 1.33 6.07 -17.99
N PRO A 26 2.36 6.69 -17.38
CA PRO A 26 2.73 6.40 -16.01
C PRO A 26 1.66 6.92 -15.04
N LEU A 27 1.29 6.10 -14.06
CA LEU A 27 0.34 6.49 -13.02
C LEU A 27 1.06 6.85 -11.72
N ALA A 28 1.03 8.13 -11.38
CA ALA A 28 1.54 8.65 -10.12
C ALA A 28 0.53 8.48 -8.98
N ASP A 29 0.99 8.57 -7.74
CA ASP A 29 0.13 8.59 -6.54
C ASP A 29 -0.73 7.34 -6.32
N VAL A 30 -0.39 6.25 -7.02
CA VAL A 30 -0.99 4.93 -6.81
C VAL A 30 -0.38 4.29 -5.56
N ASN A 31 -1.22 3.80 -4.65
CA ASN A 31 -0.79 2.99 -3.53
C ASN A 31 -0.60 1.54 -3.99
N VAL A 32 0.61 1.02 -3.87
CA VAL A 32 0.95 -0.37 -4.18
C VAL A 32 1.20 -1.09 -2.86
N SER A 33 0.41 -2.12 -2.57
CA SER A 33 0.48 -2.88 -1.32
C SER A 33 0.61 -4.37 -1.56
N LEU A 34 1.32 -5.06 -0.66
CA LEU A 34 1.43 -6.52 -0.66
C LEU A 34 0.53 -7.11 0.41
N ARG A 35 -0.39 -7.98 -0.02
CA ARG A 35 -1.28 -8.74 0.85
C ARG A 35 -0.89 -10.21 0.82
N SER A 36 -0.83 -10.86 1.98
CA SER A 36 -0.60 -12.31 2.00
C SER A 36 -1.71 -13.04 1.24
N ALA A 37 -1.34 -14.01 0.40
CA ALA A 37 -2.30 -14.89 -0.25
C ALA A 37 -2.91 -15.91 0.72
N GLU A 38 -2.43 -15.98 1.96
CA GLU A 38 -3.01 -16.82 3.02
C GLU A 38 -4.23 -16.12 3.66
N PRO A 39 -5.46 -16.64 3.48
CA PRO A 39 -6.69 -15.97 3.91
C PRO A 39 -6.76 -15.76 5.43
N ARG A 40 -6.02 -16.54 6.21
CA ARG A 40 -6.03 -16.46 7.68
C ARG A 40 -5.21 -15.30 8.22
N LEU A 41 -4.31 -14.76 7.41
CA LEU A 41 -3.33 -13.76 7.81
C LEU A 41 -3.44 -12.58 6.84
N HIS A 42 -4.60 -11.91 6.75
CA HIS A 42 -4.81 -10.67 5.96
C HIS A 42 -3.92 -9.48 6.42
N LEU A 43 -2.65 -9.73 6.64
CA LEU A 43 -1.61 -8.82 7.04
C LEU A 43 -1.10 -8.14 5.77
N LEU A 44 -1.14 -6.81 5.78
CA LEU A 44 -0.32 -6.04 4.85
C LEU A 44 1.15 -6.25 5.20
N HIS A 45 1.92 -6.69 4.21
CA HIS A 45 3.37 -6.92 4.35
C HIS A 45 4.19 -5.72 3.85
N GLY A 46 3.55 -4.55 3.76
CA GLY A 46 4.16 -3.31 3.29
C GLY A 46 3.40 -2.69 2.12
N GLY A 47 3.71 -1.41 1.88
CA GLY A 47 3.17 -0.65 0.78
C GLY A 47 4.12 0.49 0.39
N ALA A 48 4.04 0.89 -0.88
CA ALA A 48 4.80 1.99 -1.44
C ALA A 48 3.89 2.80 -2.36
N ARG A 49 4.08 4.11 -2.36
CA ARG A 49 3.40 5.02 -3.29
C ARG A 49 4.24 5.13 -4.57
N ALA A 50 3.59 5.01 -5.71
CA ALA A 50 4.22 5.20 -7.00
C ALA A 50 4.64 6.67 -7.19
N ASP A 51 5.86 6.89 -7.72
CA ASP A 51 6.40 8.22 -8.03
C ASP A 51 5.73 8.85 -9.27
N ARG A 52 6.19 10.03 -9.69
CA ARG A 52 5.64 10.74 -10.86
C ARG A 52 5.79 9.97 -12.16
N GLU A 53 6.75 9.07 -12.22
CA GLU A 53 7.03 8.20 -13.34
C GLU A 53 6.39 6.80 -13.16
N GLY A 54 5.50 6.65 -12.17
CA GLY A 54 4.77 5.45 -11.84
C GLY A 54 5.63 4.36 -11.18
N ARG A 55 6.87 4.64 -10.80
CA ARG A 55 7.77 3.62 -10.23
C ARG A 55 7.51 3.45 -8.74
N PHE A 56 7.63 2.21 -8.25
CA PHE A 56 7.54 1.88 -6.84
C PHE A 56 8.66 0.95 -6.42
N LEU A 57 8.95 0.96 -5.12
CA LEU A 57 9.95 0.10 -4.50
C LEU A 57 9.43 -0.41 -3.15
N LEU A 58 9.35 -1.73 -3.01
CA LEU A 58 9.04 -2.43 -1.77
C LEU A 58 10.30 -3.19 -1.33
N GLN A 59 10.79 -2.86 -0.15
CA GLN A 59 11.99 -3.45 0.44
C GLN A 59 11.59 -4.48 1.49
N ASP A 60 12.53 -5.34 1.86
CA ASP A 60 12.38 -6.30 2.95
C ASP A 60 11.16 -7.24 2.84
N VAL A 61 10.78 -7.61 1.61
CA VAL A 61 9.61 -8.47 1.40
C VAL A 61 9.98 -9.91 1.74
N ALA A 62 9.38 -10.47 2.80
CA ALA A 62 9.63 -11.84 3.18
C ALA A 62 9.25 -12.83 2.06
N PRO A 63 9.91 -14.00 1.98
CA PRO A 63 9.48 -15.08 1.10
C PRO A 63 8.02 -15.50 1.35
N GLY A 64 7.29 -15.79 0.29
CA GLY A 64 5.89 -16.17 0.43
C GLY A 64 5.08 -15.99 -0.85
N ARG A 65 3.77 -16.23 -0.73
CA ARG A 65 2.79 -15.97 -1.78
C ARG A 65 2.01 -14.72 -1.42
N TYR A 66 2.00 -13.76 -2.32
CA TYR A 66 1.37 -12.46 -2.11
C TYR A 66 0.47 -12.09 -3.27
N GLN A 67 -0.55 -11.31 -2.98
CA GLN A 67 -1.28 -10.51 -3.93
C GLN A 67 -0.77 -9.07 -3.85
N LEU A 68 -0.20 -8.59 -4.94
CA LEU A 68 0.16 -7.21 -5.14
C LEU A 68 -1.10 -6.46 -5.57
N VAL A 69 -1.52 -5.48 -4.77
CA VAL A 69 -2.71 -4.66 -5.04
C VAL A 69 -2.23 -3.24 -5.33
N ALA A 70 -2.61 -2.72 -6.50
CA ALA A 70 -2.41 -1.33 -6.84
C ALA A 70 -3.76 -0.63 -6.93
N GLU A 71 -3.94 0.37 -6.07
CA GLU A 71 -5.14 1.16 -5.96
C GLU A 71 -4.77 2.64 -6.08
N GLU A 72 -5.44 3.34 -6.98
CA GLU A 72 -5.34 4.80 -7.02
C GLU A 72 -5.87 5.32 -5.69
N VAL A 73 -5.07 6.14 -4.99
CA VAL A 73 -5.57 6.84 -3.81
C VAL A 73 -6.48 7.95 -4.31
N VAL A 74 -7.73 7.61 -4.62
CA VAL A 74 -8.76 8.62 -4.83
C VAL A 74 -8.86 9.36 -3.50
N PRO A 75 -8.51 10.66 -3.44
CA PRO A 75 -8.69 11.41 -2.21
C PRO A 75 -10.18 11.35 -1.91
N VAL A 76 -10.55 10.62 -0.86
CA VAL A 76 -11.92 10.70 -0.37
C VAL A 76 -12.07 12.16 0.05
N ALA A 77 -12.82 12.92 -0.74
CA ALA A 77 -13.28 14.25 -0.37
C ALA A 77 -14.26 14.09 0.80
N GLY A 78 -13.75 13.67 1.95
CA GLY A 78 -14.48 13.73 3.20
C GLY A 78 -14.74 15.20 3.51
N PRO A 79 -15.92 15.56 4.05
CA PRO A 79 -16.16 16.92 4.48
C PRO A 79 -15.06 17.33 5.47
N ARG A 80 -14.29 18.36 5.09
CA ARG A 80 -13.40 19.05 6.02
C ARG A 80 -14.28 19.69 7.10
N GLY A 81 -14.07 19.28 8.35
CA GLY A 81 -14.76 19.81 9.53
C GLY A 81 -15.72 18.78 10.10
N ARG A 82 -15.53 18.31 11.33
CA ARG A 82 -15.39 19.15 12.53
C ARG A 82 -14.30 18.60 13.45
N ARG A 83 -13.37 19.48 13.81
CA ARG A 83 -12.74 19.44 15.14
C ARG A 83 -13.87 19.21 16.14
N GLN A 84 -13.73 18.20 17.00
CA GLN A 84 -14.52 18.12 18.21
C GLN A 84 -13.73 18.94 19.25
N PRO A 85 -14.14 20.18 19.61
CA PRO A 85 -13.63 20.80 20.81
C PRO A 85 -14.39 20.20 21.99
N GLY A 86 -13.66 19.63 22.93
CA GLY A 86 -14.21 19.25 24.22
C GLY A 86 -13.98 17.79 24.55
N ARG A 87 -12.85 17.54 25.20
CA ARG A 87 -12.70 16.66 26.38
C ARG A 87 -11.37 17.01 27.05
N THR A 88 -11.24 18.25 27.52
CA THR A 88 -10.33 18.57 28.63
C THR A 88 -11.03 18.12 29.90
N GLY A 89 -10.46 17.11 30.54
CA GLY A 89 -10.98 16.54 31.77
C GLY A 89 -10.22 15.27 32.16
N TRP A 90 -8.89 15.40 32.29
CA TRP A 90 -8.10 14.49 33.11
C TRP A 90 -7.44 15.37 34.17
N SER A 91 -8.12 15.46 35.32
CA SER A 91 -7.51 15.89 36.56
C SER A 91 -7.19 14.62 37.32
N GLU A 92 -5.91 14.29 37.47
CA GLU A 92 -5.45 13.37 38.49
C GLU A 92 -4.60 14.16 39.49
N VAL A 93 -5.14 14.19 40.72
CA VAL A 93 -4.52 14.28 42.05
C VAL A 93 -3.63 15.49 42.36
#